data_AF-A0A969V0B7-F1
#
_entry.id   AF-A0A969V0B7-F1
#
_cell.length_a   1.000
_cell.length_b   1.000
_cell.length_c   1.000
_cell.angle_alpha   90.00
_cell.angle_beta   90.00
_cell.angle_gamma   90.00
#
_symmetry.space_group_name_H-M   'P 1'
#
loop_
_entity.id
_entity.type
_entity.pdbx_description
1 polymer ?
#
loop_
_entity_poly.entity_id
_entity_poly.type
_entity_poly.pdbx_seq_one_letter_code
_entity_poly.pdbx_strand_id
1 'polypeptide(L)'
;MMSLPPKSSPAKSNPVMAVPLLFALISLISSTSAIAQTSATVDSIEYINNRTGQYYRTDVAAEIAALDQHVAVSGYSRTGQSYKLWRTQADAPSGAIPLYKISSLNFANPAQPSICSMHKSGKIGQLAGGTRCSPQTSVTYALLPDANGQCAANTEPVFQSAVANNTRFTTKLSVVQDMFDRGWNATGVTLCVPGVSTAGEADIYRLLKQATFGANDTLVNQVKQVGITAWVDNQLNMPAQSTMPNLPFYPTTRPTDCVDAGTPSTMCARDNYSFYQCSYALPKTPLTKK
;
A
#
# COMPACT_ATOMS: atom_id res chain seq x y z
N MET A 1 9.51 91.87 61.67
CA MET A 1 9.65 91.37 60.29
C MET A 1 8.25 90.97 59.83
N MET A 2 7.44 91.87 59.25
CA MET A 2 7.35 92.17 57.79
C MET A 2 7.29 90.87 56.96
N SER A 3 6.34 90.58 56.06
CA SER A 3 5.34 91.36 55.31
C SER A 3 4.47 90.35 54.54
N LEU A 4 3.14 90.49 54.54
CA LEU A 4 2.24 90.78 53.39
C LEU A 4 1.45 89.59 52.79
N PRO A 5 0.14 89.74 52.53
CA PRO A 5 -0.69 88.89 51.66
C PRO A 5 -0.93 89.54 50.26
N PRO A 6 -1.99 89.16 49.51
CA PRO A 6 -2.04 88.23 48.37
C PRO A 6 -1.98 88.93 46.98
N LYS A 7 -1.93 88.16 45.87
CA LYS A 7 -2.25 88.71 44.53
C LYS A 7 -2.87 87.68 43.58
N SER A 8 -3.99 88.09 42.99
CA SER A 8 -4.87 87.38 42.06
C SER A 8 -4.59 87.71 40.59
N SER A 9 -4.86 86.72 39.73
CA SER A 9 -5.30 86.81 38.30
C SER A 9 -4.31 87.36 37.23
N PRO A 10 -4.46 87.04 35.92
CA PRO A 10 -5.68 86.61 35.24
C PRO A 10 -5.58 85.39 34.29
N ALA A 11 -6.78 84.97 33.89
CA ALA A 11 -7.10 84.01 32.84
C ALA A 11 -6.43 84.32 31.49
N LYS A 12 -6.06 83.26 30.78
CA LYS A 12 -5.84 83.31 29.34
C LYS A 12 -6.57 82.13 28.70
N SER A 13 -7.78 82.44 28.24
CA SER A 13 -8.51 81.71 27.21
C SER A 13 -7.70 81.65 25.94
N ASN A 14 -7.71 80.51 25.23
CA ASN A 14 -7.54 80.35 23.78
C ASN A 14 -7.50 78.85 23.44
N PRO A 15 -7.80 78.43 22.21
CA PRO A 15 -9.15 78.31 21.68
C PRO A 15 -9.50 76.84 21.44
N VAL A 16 -10.80 76.58 21.33
CA VAL A 16 -11.38 75.39 20.73
C VAL A 16 -10.74 75.17 19.35
N MET A 17 -9.84 74.21 19.23
CA MET A 17 -9.53 73.58 17.95
C MET A 17 -10.11 72.17 17.98
N ALA A 18 -11.07 71.96 17.09
CA ALA A 18 -11.69 70.70 16.79
C ALA A 18 -10.63 69.62 16.55
N VAL A 19 -10.55 68.66 17.47
CA VAL A 19 -9.88 67.39 17.21
C VAL A 19 -10.77 66.66 16.19
N PRO A 20 -10.25 66.28 15.02
CA PRO A 20 -11.02 65.50 14.08
C PRO A 20 -11.34 64.17 14.75
N LEU A 21 -12.61 63.80 14.64
CA LEU A 21 -13.19 62.52 15.03
C LEU A 21 -12.44 61.41 14.27
N LEU A 22 -11.28 60.99 14.79
CA LEU A 22 -10.61 59.79 14.34
C LEU A 22 -11.39 58.63 14.95
N PHE A 23 -12.38 58.13 14.20
CA PHE A 23 -12.97 56.83 14.45
C PHE A 23 -11.84 55.80 14.40
N ALA A 24 -11.27 55.50 15.56
CA ALA A 24 -10.47 54.32 15.76
C ALA A 24 -11.41 53.13 15.57
N LEU A 25 -11.49 52.65 14.34
CA LEU A 25 -12.06 51.35 14.03
C LEU A 25 -11.14 50.33 14.72
N ILE A 26 -11.49 49.96 15.95
CA ILE A 26 -10.93 48.79 16.61
C ILE A 26 -11.49 47.60 15.80
N SER A 27 -10.80 47.21 14.73
CA SER A 27 -10.97 45.88 14.18
C SER A 27 -10.53 44.92 15.28
N LEU A 28 -11.51 44.36 16.01
CA LEU A 28 -11.31 43.10 16.70
C LEU A 28 -10.89 42.09 15.64
N ILE A 29 -9.59 41.90 15.49
CA ILE A 29 -9.05 40.72 14.84
C ILE A 29 -9.40 39.58 15.79
N SER A 30 -10.55 38.97 15.57
CA SER A 30 -10.88 37.68 16.13
C SER A 30 -9.83 36.71 15.62
N SER A 31 -8.77 36.51 16.41
CA SER A 31 -7.85 35.40 16.27
C SER A 31 -8.65 34.13 16.54
N THR A 32 -9.39 33.65 15.54
CA THR A 32 -9.88 32.28 15.54
C THR A 32 -8.65 31.40 15.51
N SER A 33 -8.23 30.94 16.68
CA SER A 33 -7.31 29.81 16.80
C SER A 33 -7.91 28.68 15.97
N ALA A 34 -7.35 28.45 14.80
CA ALA A 34 -7.62 27.24 14.06
C ALA A 34 -7.17 26.09 14.96
N ILE A 35 -8.13 25.41 15.59
CA ILE A 35 -7.86 24.13 16.23
C ILE A 35 -7.34 23.26 15.09
N ALA A 36 -6.05 22.94 15.12
CA ALA A 36 -5.46 22.02 14.17
C ALA A 36 -6.18 20.68 14.35
N GLN A 37 -7.12 20.39 13.46
CA GLN A 37 -7.86 19.14 13.50
C GLN A 37 -6.86 18.02 13.19
N THR A 38 -6.45 17.30 14.23
CA THR A 38 -5.54 16.18 14.11
C THR A 38 -6.20 15.12 13.21
N SER A 39 -5.57 14.76 12.09
CA SER A 39 -6.11 13.78 11.12
C SER A 39 -6.60 12.51 11.82
N ALA A 40 -7.83 12.04 11.56
CA ALA A 40 -8.43 10.85 12.19
C ALA A 40 -7.56 9.58 12.06
N THR A 41 -6.69 9.55 11.05
CA THR A 41 -5.71 8.48 10.83
C THR A 41 -4.27 8.94 11.01
N VAL A 42 -3.40 7.99 11.36
CA VAL A 42 -1.94 8.12 11.38
C VAL A 42 -1.31 7.14 10.39
N ASP A 43 -0.23 7.54 9.73
CA ASP A 43 0.51 6.64 8.84
C ASP A 43 1.44 5.75 9.67
N SER A 44 1.29 4.45 9.50
CA SER A 44 2.22 3.45 9.97
C SER A 44 3.26 3.21 8.88
N ILE A 45 4.54 3.47 9.15
CA ILE A 45 5.63 3.46 8.17
C ILE A 45 6.52 2.23 8.39
N GLU A 46 6.82 1.50 7.31
CA GLU A 46 7.73 0.35 7.34
C GLU A 46 9.20 0.76 7.10
N TYR A 47 10.07 0.16 7.90
CA TYR A 47 11.52 0.24 7.79
C TYR A 47 12.11 -1.17 7.70
N ILE A 48 13.27 -1.28 7.04
CA ILE A 48 14.08 -2.50 7.02
C ILE A 48 15.47 -2.20 7.55
N ASN A 49 15.98 -3.06 8.42
CA ASN A 49 17.38 -3.05 8.81
C ASN A 49 18.22 -3.75 7.72
N ASN A 50 19.04 -2.99 7.00
CA ASN A 50 19.84 -3.50 5.89
C ASN A 50 20.94 -4.48 6.33
N ARG A 51 21.29 -4.53 7.61
CA ARG A 51 22.27 -5.50 8.15
C ARG A 51 21.63 -6.83 8.55
N THR A 52 20.48 -6.78 9.20
CA THR A 52 19.82 -7.97 9.76
C THR A 52 18.64 -8.48 8.91
N GLY A 53 18.17 -7.70 7.95
CA GLY A 53 16.96 -7.98 7.17
C GLY A 53 15.66 -7.85 7.98
N GLN A 54 15.73 -7.33 9.20
CA GLN A 54 14.56 -7.22 10.09
C GLN A 54 13.65 -6.08 9.67
N TYR A 55 12.36 -6.37 9.57
CA TYR A 55 11.35 -5.34 9.34
C TYR A 55 10.92 -4.73 10.66
N TYR A 56 10.60 -3.44 10.60
CA TYR A 56 10.06 -2.69 11.72
C TYR A 56 9.00 -1.73 11.21
N ARG A 57 8.00 -1.41 12.03
CA ARG A 57 6.95 -0.48 11.65
C ARG A 57 6.60 0.47 12.79
N THR A 58 6.40 1.74 12.46
CA THR A 58 6.04 2.76 13.44
C THR A 58 5.08 3.80 12.88
N ASP A 59 4.12 4.18 13.72
CA ASP A 59 3.20 5.31 13.57
C ASP A 59 3.54 6.45 14.57
N VAL A 60 4.56 6.27 15.41
CA VAL A 60 4.97 7.25 16.42
C VAL A 60 5.92 8.27 15.78
N ALA A 61 5.47 9.53 15.71
CA ALA A 61 6.20 10.61 15.05
C ALA A 61 7.65 10.79 15.54
N ALA A 62 7.89 10.65 16.85
CA ALA A 62 9.24 10.75 17.42
C ALA A 62 10.17 9.61 16.99
N GLU A 63 9.64 8.40 16.84
CA GLU A 63 10.41 7.24 16.35
C GLU A 63 10.69 7.35 14.86
N ILE A 64 9.70 7.78 14.07
CA ILE A 64 9.85 8.08 12.64
C ILE A 64 11.00 9.08 12.46
N ALA A 65 10.97 10.19 13.21
CA ALA A 65 12.02 11.20 13.15
C ALA A 65 13.40 10.64 13.55
N ALA A 66 13.46 9.82 14.61
CA ALA A 66 14.73 9.21 15.05
C ALA A 66 15.31 8.21 14.03
N LEU A 67 14.45 7.42 13.37
CA LEU A 67 14.84 6.48 12.31
C LEU A 67 15.28 7.21 11.04
N ASP A 68 14.55 8.25 10.63
CA ASP A 68 14.87 9.03 9.44
C ASP A 68 16.16 9.84 9.57
N GLN A 69 16.46 10.33 10.79
CA GLN A 69 17.70 11.05 11.06
C GLN A 69 18.89 10.11 11.32
N HIS A 70 18.64 8.79 11.43
CA HIS A 70 19.63 7.78 11.85
C HIS A 70 20.30 8.10 13.21
N VAL A 71 19.66 8.91 14.06
CA VAL A 71 20.26 9.47 15.29
C VAL A 71 20.33 8.45 16.43
N ALA A 72 19.40 7.48 16.47
CA ALA A 72 19.31 6.47 17.54
C ALA A 72 19.58 5.03 17.06
N VAL A 73 19.50 4.76 15.75
CA VAL A 73 19.55 3.39 15.21
C VAL A 73 20.15 3.38 13.81
N SER A 74 21.40 2.91 13.71
CA SER A 74 22.05 2.71 12.42
C SER A 74 21.48 1.49 11.70
N GLY A 75 21.29 1.61 10.38
CA GLY A 75 21.01 0.48 9.48
C GLY A 75 19.55 0.33 9.06
N TYR A 76 18.62 1.07 9.67
CA TYR A 76 17.23 1.11 9.20
C TYR A 76 17.05 2.09 8.05
N SER A 77 16.25 1.70 7.06
CA SER A 77 15.85 2.55 5.94
C SER A 77 14.37 2.33 5.60
N ARG A 78 13.70 3.38 5.13
CA ARG A 78 12.29 3.28 4.69
C ARG A 78 12.19 2.31 3.51
N THR A 79 11.22 1.40 3.54
CA THR A 79 10.95 0.50 2.40
C THR A 79 10.04 1.12 1.33
N GLY A 80 9.46 2.29 1.64
CA GLY A 80 8.39 2.90 0.84
C GLY A 80 7.01 2.27 1.05
N GLN A 81 6.87 1.31 1.98
CA GLN A 81 5.57 0.74 2.34
C GLN A 81 4.99 1.46 3.56
N SER A 82 3.69 1.78 3.50
CA SER A 82 2.94 2.38 4.59
C SER A 82 1.47 2.00 4.49
N TYR A 83 0.75 2.06 5.61
CA TYR A 83 -0.71 2.00 5.64
C TYR A 83 -1.22 2.87 6.79
N LYS A 84 -2.50 3.25 6.73
CA LYS A 84 -3.12 4.12 7.72
C LYS A 84 -3.63 3.30 8.90
N LEU A 85 -3.69 3.91 10.08
CA LEU A 85 -4.31 3.36 11.28
C LEU A 85 -5.20 4.43 11.90
N TRP A 86 -6.28 4.04 12.58
CA TRP A 86 -7.09 5.00 13.34
C TRP A 86 -6.32 5.43 14.58
N ARG A 87 -6.25 6.74 14.83
CA ARG A 87 -5.46 7.26 15.96
C ARG A 87 -6.15 6.97 17.28
N THR A 88 -7.47 7.12 17.35
CA THR A 88 -8.25 6.89 18.57
C THR A 88 -9.42 5.94 18.32
N GLN A 89 -9.98 5.38 19.40
CA GLN A 89 -11.19 4.56 19.30
C GLN A 89 -12.38 5.35 18.73
N ALA A 90 -12.44 6.66 18.98
CA ALA A 90 -13.50 7.53 18.49
C ALA A 90 -13.41 7.76 16.98
N ASP A 91 -12.20 7.68 16.40
CA ASP A 91 -11.98 7.77 14.95
C ASP A 91 -12.29 6.46 14.24
N ALA A 92 -12.36 5.35 14.97
CA ALA A 92 -12.44 4.00 14.43
C ALA A 92 -13.89 3.49 14.35
N PRO A 93 -14.24 2.65 13.35
CA PRO A 93 -15.52 1.98 13.30
C PRO A 93 -15.79 1.11 14.54
N SER A 94 -17.07 0.83 14.80
CA SER A 94 -17.47 -0.10 15.86
C SER A 94 -16.81 -1.46 15.66
N GLY A 95 -16.24 -2.02 16.74
CA GLY A 95 -15.53 -3.30 16.69
C GLY A 95 -14.03 -3.18 16.42
N ALA A 96 -13.51 -1.96 16.21
CA ALA A 96 -12.06 -1.76 16.14
C ALA A 96 -11.40 -2.15 17.47
N ILE A 97 -10.27 -2.85 17.35
CA ILE A 97 -9.46 -3.32 18.46
C ILE A 97 -8.24 -2.41 18.65
N PRO A 98 -7.80 -2.20 19.90
CA PRO A 98 -6.55 -1.51 20.15
C PRO A 98 -5.37 -2.37 19.70
N LEU A 99 -4.44 -1.73 19.00
CA LEU A 99 -3.12 -2.23 18.65
C LEU A 99 -2.11 -1.55 19.57
N TYR A 100 -1.49 -2.34 20.42
CA TYR A 100 -0.44 -1.89 21.33
C TYR A 100 0.89 -2.09 20.65
N LYS A 101 1.72 -1.05 20.71
CA LYS A 101 3.06 -1.11 20.19
C LYS A 101 4.09 -0.92 21.29
N ILE A 102 5.13 -1.77 21.24
CA ILE A 102 6.37 -1.56 21.97
C ILE A 102 7.11 -0.37 21.35
N SER A 103 6.98 0.79 21.97
CA SER A 103 7.75 1.98 21.65
C SER A 103 8.99 2.02 22.54
N SER A 104 10.12 1.50 22.05
CA SER A 104 11.40 1.67 22.74
C SER A 104 12.36 2.38 21.80
N LEU A 105 12.69 3.63 22.12
CA LEU A 105 13.85 4.32 21.52
C LEU A 105 15.17 3.58 21.84
N ASN A 106 15.15 2.65 22.80
CA ASN A 106 16.22 1.68 23.04
C ASN A 106 16.10 0.48 22.08
N PHE A 107 16.54 0.67 20.84
CA PHE A 107 16.63 -0.38 19.82
C PHE A 107 17.86 -1.30 20.00
N ALA A 108 18.40 -1.43 21.22
CA ALA A 108 19.51 -2.33 21.51
C ALA A 108 19.14 -3.81 21.30
N ASN A 109 17.84 -4.11 21.36
CA ASN A 109 17.22 -5.36 20.95
C ASN A 109 15.86 -5.02 20.35
N PRO A 110 15.74 -4.70 19.04
CA PRO A 110 14.43 -4.49 18.44
C PRO A 110 13.68 -5.82 18.56
N ALA A 111 12.71 -5.88 19.49
CA ALA A 111 11.82 -7.02 19.55
C ALA A 111 11.11 -7.13 18.21
N GLN A 112 10.91 -8.36 17.75
CA GLN A 112 10.16 -8.70 16.54
C GLN A 112 8.94 -7.78 16.35
N PRO A 113 8.64 -7.31 15.12
CA PRO A 113 7.44 -6.51 14.86
C PRO A 113 6.20 -7.34 15.24
N SER A 114 5.75 -7.13 16.47
CA SER A 114 4.68 -7.85 17.12
C SER A 114 3.47 -6.94 17.10
N ILE A 115 2.42 -7.30 16.38
CA ILE A 115 1.14 -6.61 16.57
C ILE A 115 0.47 -7.23 17.78
N CYS A 116 0.39 -6.44 18.84
CA CYS A 116 -0.17 -6.85 20.10
C CYS A 116 -1.58 -6.28 20.23
N SER A 117 -2.53 -7.08 20.67
CA SER A 117 -3.89 -6.62 20.95
C SER A 117 -4.42 -7.22 22.25
N MET A 118 -5.50 -6.63 22.78
CA MET A 118 -6.21 -7.18 23.93
C MET A 118 -6.93 -8.48 23.50
N HIS A 119 -6.47 -9.60 24.05
CA HIS A 119 -7.16 -10.88 23.90
C HIS A 119 -8.50 -10.84 24.66
N LYS A 120 -9.48 -11.68 24.26
CA LYS A 120 -10.81 -11.80 24.92
C LYS A 120 -10.72 -12.10 26.43
N SER A 121 -9.58 -12.61 26.89
CA SER A 121 -9.25 -12.89 28.29
C SER A 121 -8.71 -11.69 29.09
N GLY A 122 -8.69 -10.48 28.52
CA GLY A 122 -8.22 -9.26 29.20
C GLY A 122 -6.70 -9.12 29.30
N LYS A 123 -5.92 -9.93 28.57
CA LYS A 123 -4.45 -9.86 28.52
C LYS A 123 -3.99 -9.37 27.15
N ILE A 124 -2.92 -8.57 27.11
CA ILE A 124 -2.28 -8.19 25.84
C ILE A 124 -1.45 -9.37 25.34
N GLY A 125 -1.76 -9.84 24.14
CA GLY A 125 -1.05 -10.92 23.45
C GLY A 125 -0.79 -10.57 21.99
N GLN A 126 0.16 -11.26 21.37
CA GLN A 126 0.35 -11.16 19.93
C GLN A 126 -0.88 -11.73 19.20
N LEU A 127 -1.37 -11.03 18.18
CA LEU A 127 -2.50 -11.52 17.36
C LEU A 127 -2.20 -12.86 16.65
N ALA A 128 -0.91 -13.17 16.45
CA ALA A 128 -0.44 -14.40 15.80
C ALA A 128 -0.08 -15.55 16.78
N GLY A 129 -0.60 -15.54 18.02
CA GLY A 129 -0.50 -16.70 18.94
C GLY A 129 0.77 -16.82 19.79
N GLY A 130 1.56 -15.74 19.92
CA GLY A 130 2.78 -15.71 20.75
C GLY A 130 2.61 -15.18 22.18
N THR A 131 3.70 -15.26 22.94
CA THR A 131 3.81 -14.88 24.37
C THR A 131 3.47 -13.40 24.62
N ARG A 132 3.00 -13.13 25.85
CA ARG A 132 2.57 -11.82 26.40
C ARG A 132 3.36 -10.64 25.82
N CYS A 133 2.63 -9.65 25.31
CA CYS A 133 3.23 -8.36 25.03
C CYS A 133 3.22 -7.51 26.30
N SER A 134 4.34 -6.84 26.59
CA SER A 134 4.33 -5.79 27.61
C SER A 134 3.49 -4.60 27.10
N PRO A 135 2.52 -4.10 27.87
CA PRO A 135 1.76 -2.89 27.51
C PRO A 135 2.72 -1.73 27.31
N GLN A 136 2.62 -1.01 26.18
CA GLN A 136 3.49 0.13 25.87
C GLN A 136 2.74 1.25 25.15
N THR A 137 3.41 2.42 25.10
CA THR A 137 2.85 3.76 25.31
C THR A 137 2.02 4.36 24.17
N SER A 138 1.96 3.69 23.01
CA SER A 138 1.17 4.13 21.86
C SER A 138 0.11 3.09 21.51
N VAL A 139 -1.12 3.58 21.34
CA VAL A 139 -2.29 2.78 20.98
C VAL A 139 -2.88 3.36 19.72
N THR A 140 -2.97 2.54 18.68
CA THR A 140 -3.75 2.79 17.47
C THR A 140 -4.83 1.74 17.34
N TYR A 141 -5.71 1.88 16.35
CA TYR A 141 -6.85 1.00 16.20
C TYR A 141 -6.93 0.43 14.78
N ALA A 142 -7.39 -0.82 14.68
CA ALA A 142 -7.67 -1.53 13.44
C ALA A 142 -8.86 -2.47 13.64
N LEU A 143 -9.46 -2.96 12.56
CA LEU A 143 -10.47 -4.01 12.58
C LEU A 143 -9.81 -5.38 12.37
N LEU A 144 -10.46 -6.43 12.87
CA LEU A 144 -10.15 -7.80 12.49
C LEU A 144 -10.90 -8.15 11.21
N PRO A 145 -10.32 -9.02 10.35
CA PRO A 145 -11.07 -9.60 9.25
C PRO A 145 -12.22 -10.47 9.76
N ASP A 146 -13.21 -10.70 8.90
CA ASP A 146 -14.30 -11.63 9.19
C ASP A 146 -13.83 -13.10 9.20
N ALA A 147 -14.75 -14.04 9.43
CA ALA A 147 -14.46 -15.47 9.45
C ALA A 147 -13.90 -16.02 8.12
N ASN A 148 -14.10 -15.31 7.01
CA ASN A 148 -13.61 -15.65 5.68
C ASN A 148 -12.30 -14.92 5.35
N GLY A 149 -11.72 -14.16 6.28
CA GLY A 149 -10.51 -13.37 6.04
C GLY A 149 -10.76 -12.08 5.25
N GLN A 150 -12.01 -11.60 5.18
CA GLN A 150 -12.39 -10.42 4.42
C GLN A 150 -12.46 -9.16 5.28
N CYS A 151 -12.13 -8.03 4.66
CA CYS A 151 -12.25 -6.72 5.27
C CYS A 151 -13.55 -6.03 4.84
N ALA A 152 -14.18 -5.32 5.77
CA ALA A 152 -15.40 -4.56 5.50
C ALA A 152 -15.17 -3.46 4.44
N ALA A 153 -16.25 -2.95 3.85
CA ALA A 153 -16.17 -1.83 2.93
C ALA A 153 -15.45 -0.62 3.56
N ASN A 154 -14.70 0.14 2.75
CA ASN A 154 -13.85 1.26 3.20
C ASN A 154 -12.73 0.86 4.17
N THR A 155 -12.35 -0.42 4.15
CA THR A 155 -11.11 -0.88 4.77
C THR A 155 -10.26 -1.67 3.78
N GLU A 156 -8.95 -1.69 4.02
CA GLU A 156 -7.95 -2.40 3.23
C GLU A 156 -7.36 -3.55 4.05
N PRO A 157 -7.17 -4.74 3.45
CA PRO A 157 -6.51 -5.85 4.12
C PRO A 157 -5.02 -5.58 4.33
N VAL A 158 -4.55 -5.89 5.53
CA VAL A 158 -3.13 -6.01 5.85
C VAL A 158 -2.79 -7.48 5.99
N PHE A 159 -1.90 -7.94 5.13
CA PHE A 159 -1.37 -9.29 5.10
C PHE A 159 -0.15 -9.40 5.99
N GLN A 160 -0.03 -10.56 6.65
CA GLN A 160 1.17 -10.93 7.42
C GLN A 160 1.97 -12.01 6.69
N SER A 161 3.28 -11.80 6.64
CA SER A 161 4.26 -12.83 6.30
C SER A 161 5.26 -12.98 7.45
N ALA A 162 5.66 -14.20 7.80
CA ALA A 162 6.56 -14.43 8.93
C ALA A 162 7.57 -15.57 8.70
N VAL A 163 8.70 -15.45 9.39
CA VAL A 163 9.70 -16.50 9.65
C VAL A 163 9.99 -16.52 11.16
N ALA A 164 10.76 -17.48 11.65
CA ALA A 164 10.99 -17.70 13.09
C ALA A 164 11.30 -16.42 13.90
N ASN A 165 12.09 -15.51 13.31
CA ASN A 165 12.53 -14.27 13.94
C ASN A 165 12.33 -13.05 13.02
N ASN A 166 11.25 -13.01 12.24
CA ASN A 166 10.88 -11.80 11.50
C ASN A 166 9.41 -11.85 11.11
N THR A 167 8.75 -10.70 11.08
CA THR A 167 7.38 -10.58 10.61
C THR A 167 7.25 -9.32 9.77
N ARG A 168 6.46 -9.37 8.70
CA ARG A 168 6.22 -8.25 7.81
C ARG A 168 4.73 -8.07 7.60
N PHE A 169 4.29 -6.82 7.62
CA PHE A 169 2.91 -6.43 7.40
C PHE A 169 2.81 -5.52 6.17
N THR A 170 1.97 -5.90 5.22
CA THR A 170 1.83 -5.22 3.93
C THR A 170 0.37 -5.19 3.48
N THR A 171 -0.06 -4.15 2.78
CA THR A 171 -1.36 -4.13 2.08
C THR A 171 -1.26 -4.65 0.65
N LYS A 172 -0.03 -4.85 0.15
CA LYS A 172 0.23 -5.30 -1.21
C LYS A 172 0.46 -6.81 -1.26
N LEU A 173 -0.36 -7.51 -2.03
CA LEU A 173 -0.23 -8.96 -2.22
C LEU A 173 1.05 -9.34 -2.99
N SER A 174 1.55 -8.47 -3.87
CA SER A 174 2.83 -8.68 -4.55
C SER A 174 4.01 -8.79 -3.58
N VAL A 175 3.96 -8.06 -2.45
CA VAL A 175 4.96 -8.16 -1.39
C VAL A 175 4.83 -9.49 -0.65
N VAL A 176 3.60 -9.97 -0.41
CA VAL A 176 3.36 -11.30 0.18
C VAL A 176 3.94 -12.39 -0.70
N GLN A 177 3.73 -12.31 -2.02
CA GLN A 177 4.30 -13.27 -2.98
C GLN A 177 5.83 -13.23 -2.96
N ASP A 178 6.45 -12.05 -3.01
CA ASP A 178 7.92 -11.93 -2.92
C ASP A 178 8.47 -12.50 -1.60
N MET A 179 7.77 -12.35 -0.47
CA MET A 179 8.18 -12.97 0.79
C MET A 179 8.00 -14.50 0.75
N PHE A 180 6.90 -14.98 0.17
CA PHE A 180 6.64 -16.41 0.00
C PHE A 180 7.72 -17.09 -0.88
N ASP A 181 8.10 -16.46 -1.99
CA ASP A 181 9.15 -16.94 -2.88
C ASP A 181 10.53 -17.01 -2.19
N ARG A 182 10.71 -16.23 -1.11
CA ARG A 182 11.90 -16.25 -0.23
C ARG A 182 11.79 -17.24 0.93
N GLY A 183 10.75 -18.08 0.97
CA GLY A 183 10.53 -19.09 2.00
C GLY A 183 9.86 -18.57 3.28
N TRP A 184 9.19 -17.42 3.24
CA TRP A 184 8.38 -16.94 4.36
C TRP A 184 6.99 -17.59 4.36
N ASN A 185 6.42 -17.77 5.56
CA ASN A 185 5.06 -18.25 5.70
C ASN A 185 4.08 -17.09 5.56
N ALA A 186 3.13 -17.21 4.63
CA ALA A 186 2.01 -16.27 4.51
C ALA A 186 0.86 -16.69 5.44
N THR A 187 0.46 -15.82 6.36
CA THR A 187 -0.64 -16.07 7.31
C THR A 187 -2.00 -15.65 6.73
N GLY A 188 -2.00 -14.83 5.67
CA GLY A 188 -3.21 -14.24 5.10
C GLY A 188 -3.51 -12.86 5.68
N VAL A 189 -4.77 -12.43 5.61
CA VAL A 189 -5.23 -11.14 6.15
C VAL A 189 -5.24 -11.22 7.68
N THR A 190 -4.54 -10.30 8.33
CA THR A 190 -4.43 -10.24 9.80
C THR A 190 -5.19 -9.05 10.38
N LEU A 191 -5.24 -7.94 9.64
CA LEU A 191 -5.93 -6.72 10.05
C LEU A 191 -6.66 -6.09 8.87
N CYS A 192 -7.66 -5.28 9.19
CA CYS A 192 -8.35 -4.40 8.28
C CYS A 192 -8.15 -2.96 8.75
N VAL A 193 -7.56 -2.14 7.89
CA VAL A 193 -7.13 -0.78 8.22
C VAL A 193 -7.89 0.26 7.39
N PRO A 194 -7.97 1.53 7.82
CA PRO A 194 -8.66 2.55 7.03
C PRO A 194 -8.00 2.72 5.66
N GLY A 195 -8.82 2.63 4.62
CA GLY A 195 -8.37 2.68 3.24
C GLY A 195 -9.35 1.96 2.33
N VAL A 196 -9.23 2.17 1.02
CA VAL A 196 -9.92 1.32 0.05
C VAL A 196 -8.99 0.18 -0.30
N SER A 197 -9.46 -1.07 -0.18
CA SER A 197 -8.66 -2.24 -0.54
C SER A 197 -8.10 -2.12 -1.96
N THR A 198 -6.77 -1.98 -2.08
CA THR A 198 -6.09 -2.07 -3.37
C THR A 198 -5.66 -3.50 -3.69
N ALA A 199 -5.92 -4.47 -2.80
CA ALA A 199 -5.56 -5.87 -3.01
C ALA A 199 -6.20 -6.45 -4.27
N GLY A 200 -7.47 -6.09 -4.53
CA GLY A 200 -8.14 -6.45 -5.79
C GLY A 200 -7.42 -5.86 -7.01
N GLU A 201 -6.92 -4.64 -6.92
CA GLU A 201 -6.12 -4.04 -8.00
C GLU A 201 -4.77 -4.73 -8.18
N ALA A 202 -4.07 -5.08 -7.10
CA ALA A 202 -2.81 -5.83 -7.18
C ALA A 202 -2.98 -7.23 -7.82
N ASP A 203 -4.08 -7.92 -7.50
CA ASP A 203 -4.42 -9.20 -8.14
C ASP A 203 -4.76 -9.05 -9.62
N ILE A 204 -5.48 -7.99 -9.98
CA ILE A 204 -5.72 -7.63 -11.38
C ILE A 204 -4.40 -7.40 -12.11
N TYR A 205 -3.47 -6.65 -11.52
CA TYR A 205 -2.14 -6.43 -12.12
C TYR A 205 -1.36 -7.74 -12.30
N ARG A 206 -1.40 -8.65 -11.32
CA ARG A 206 -0.72 -9.95 -11.41
C ARG A 206 -1.33 -10.83 -12.50
N LEU A 207 -2.65 -10.95 -12.52
CA LEU A 207 -3.40 -11.67 -13.56
C LEU A 207 -3.02 -11.14 -14.94
N LEU A 208 -3.10 -9.82 -15.14
CA LEU A 208 -2.83 -9.20 -16.43
C LEU A 208 -1.37 -9.36 -16.85
N LYS A 209 -0.40 -9.33 -15.93
CA LYS A 209 1.00 -9.63 -16.27
C LYS A 209 1.22 -11.06 -16.74
N GLN A 210 0.45 -12.03 -16.24
CA GLN A 210 0.58 -13.44 -16.63
C GLN A 210 -0.23 -13.79 -17.88
N ALA A 211 -1.41 -13.18 -18.03
CA ALA A 211 -2.36 -13.50 -19.09
C ALA A 211 -2.20 -12.64 -20.35
N THR A 212 -1.40 -11.56 -20.30
CA THR A 212 -1.22 -10.62 -21.41
C THR A 212 0.26 -10.23 -21.58
N PHE A 213 0.59 -9.45 -22.61
CA PHE A 213 1.94 -8.90 -22.82
C PHE A 213 2.32 -7.76 -21.85
N GLY A 214 1.58 -7.63 -20.74
CA GLY A 214 1.83 -6.64 -19.69
C GLY A 214 0.54 -5.91 -19.30
N ALA A 215 0.40 -5.64 -18.01
CA ALA A 215 -0.72 -4.85 -17.51
C ALA A 215 -0.62 -3.39 -17.98
N ASN A 216 -1.73 -2.85 -18.48
CA ASN A 216 -1.90 -1.42 -18.75
C ASN A 216 -3.19 -0.91 -18.07
N ASP A 217 -3.30 0.41 -17.89
CA ASP A 217 -4.41 1.01 -17.15
C ASP A 217 -5.79 0.71 -17.75
N THR A 218 -5.87 0.55 -19.08
CA THR A 218 -7.14 0.22 -19.75
C THR A 218 -7.60 -1.18 -19.37
N LEU A 219 -6.70 -2.16 -19.42
CA LEU A 219 -6.99 -3.54 -19.01
C LEU A 219 -7.29 -3.62 -17.51
N VAL A 220 -6.54 -2.92 -16.67
CA VAL A 220 -6.76 -2.90 -15.22
C VAL A 220 -8.16 -2.34 -14.92
N ASN A 221 -8.53 -1.22 -15.55
CA ASN A 221 -9.85 -0.63 -15.37
C ASN A 221 -10.97 -1.54 -15.91
N GLN A 222 -10.73 -2.24 -17.01
CA GLN A 222 -11.70 -3.21 -17.53
C GLN A 222 -11.93 -4.36 -16.54
N VAL A 223 -10.86 -4.98 -16.02
CA VAL A 223 -11.01 -6.07 -15.04
C VAL A 223 -11.62 -5.55 -13.74
N LYS A 224 -11.33 -4.31 -13.32
CA LYS A 224 -12.00 -3.68 -12.18
C LYS A 224 -13.52 -3.56 -12.39
N GLN A 225 -13.95 -3.27 -13.62
CA GLN A 225 -15.37 -3.11 -13.95
C GLN A 225 -16.12 -4.44 -14.05
N VAL A 226 -15.52 -5.45 -14.68
CA VAL A 226 -16.21 -6.73 -14.95
C VAL A 226 -15.91 -7.81 -13.91
N GLY A 227 -14.84 -7.65 -13.13
CA GLY A 227 -14.32 -8.65 -12.21
C GLY A 227 -13.42 -9.69 -12.90
N ILE A 228 -12.54 -10.34 -12.12
CA ILE A 228 -11.56 -11.32 -12.63
C ILE A 228 -12.26 -12.50 -13.34
N THR A 229 -13.28 -13.11 -12.71
CA THR A 229 -13.96 -14.30 -13.27
C THR A 229 -14.60 -13.99 -14.62
N ALA A 230 -15.41 -12.92 -14.70
CA ALA A 230 -16.06 -12.55 -15.95
C ALA A 230 -15.04 -12.13 -17.03
N TRP A 231 -13.93 -11.51 -16.63
CA TRP A 231 -12.85 -11.21 -17.58
C TRP A 231 -12.23 -12.49 -18.15
N VAL A 232 -11.92 -13.50 -17.32
CA VAL A 232 -11.39 -14.81 -17.75
C VAL A 232 -12.40 -15.51 -18.66
N ASP A 233 -13.67 -15.55 -18.28
CA ASP A 233 -14.73 -16.15 -19.12
C ASP A 233 -14.83 -15.46 -20.47
N ASN A 234 -14.72 -14.13 -20.51
CA ASN A 234 -14.68 -13.39 -21.77
C ASN A 234 -13.47 -13.76 -22.63
N GLN A 235 -12.28 -13.96 -22.05
CA GLN A 235 -11.10 -14.41 -22.80
C GLN A 235 -11.29 -15.83 -23.37
N LEU A 236 -11.84 -16.75 -22.57
CA LEU A 236 -12.06 -18.14 -22.98
C LEU A 236 -13.17 -18.29 -24.03
N ASN A 237 -14.15 -17.39 -24.02
CA ASN A 237 -15.23 -17.33 -24.99
C ASN A 237 -14.90 -16.50 -26.24
N MET A 238 -13.69 -15.91 -26.33
CA MET A 238 -13.29 -15.24 -27.56
C MET A 238 -13.28 -16.24 -28.72
N PRO A 239 -13.88 -15.90 -29.87
CA PRO A 239 -13.81 -16.77 -31.04
C PRO A 239 -12.34 -17.00 -31.39
N ALA A 240 -11.97 -18.26 -31.66
CA ALA A 240 -10.60 -18.62 -32.04
C ALA A 240 -10.16 -17.74 -33.21
N GLN A 241 -9.30 -16.77 -32.94
CA GLN A 241 -8.82 -15.82 -33.96
C GLN A 241 -7.68 -16.40 -34.78
N SER A 242 -7.07 -17.50 -34.33
CA SER A 242 -6.07 -18.20 -35.12
C SER A 242 -6.75 -19.05 -36.19
N THR A 243 -6.98 -18.44 -37.35
CA THR A 243 -6.74 -19.15 -38.60
C THR A 243 -5.25 -19.45 -38.66
N MET A 244 -4.79 -20.44 -37.89
CA MET A 244 -3.54 -21.11 -38.22
C MET A 244 -3.67 -21.48 -39.69
N PRO A 245 -2.76 -21.02 -40.57
CA PRO A 245 -2.82 -21.39 -41.97
C PRO A 245 -2.87 -22.92 -42.00
N ASN A 246 -3.88 -23.48 -42.67
CA ASN A 246 -3.90 -24.91 -42.95
C ASN A 246 -2.76 -25.17 -43.95
N LEU A 247 -1.54 -25.30 -43.44
CA LEU A 247 -0.37 -25.55 -44.25
C LEU A 247 -0.50 -26.96 -44.85
N PRO A 248 -0.35 -27.11 -46.17
CA PRO A 248 -0.36 -28.41 -46.80
C PRO A 248 0.77 -29.28 -46.24
N PHE A 249 0.55 -30.60 -46.26
CA PHE A 249 1.59 -31.54 -45.88
C PHE A 249 2.72 -31.49 -46.91
N TYR A 250 3.93 -31.16 -46.48
CA TYR A 250 5.13 -31.31 -47.30
C TYR A 250 5.67 -32.74 -47.15
N PRO A 251 6.03 -33.42 -48.24
CA PRO A 251 6.59 -34.77 -48.18
C PRO A 251 7.86 -34.80 -47.32
N THR A 252 8.17 -35.94 -46.70
CA THR A 252 9.37 -36.11 -45.84
C THR A 252 10.68 -36.02 -46.63
N THR A 253 10.64 -36.36 -47.92
CA THR A 253 11.77 -36.21 -48.83
C THR A 253 11.68 -34.87 -49.55
N ARG A 254 12.79 -34.11 -49.54
CA ARG A 254 12.90 -32.83 -50.24
C ARG A 254 13.01 -33.05 -51.76
N PRO A 255 12.08 -32.50 -52.56
CA PRO A 255 12.22 -32.47 -54.01
C PRO A 255 13.47 -31.70 -54.46
N THR A 256 14.09 -32.09 -55.57
CA THR A 256 15.33 -31.45 -56.07
C THR A 256 15.14 -30.02 -56.57
N ASP A 257 13.90 -29.64 -56.89
CA ASP A 257 13.46 -28.29 -57.28
C ASP A 257 13.13 -27.39 -56.08
N CYS A 258 13.03 -27.94 -54.87
CA CYS A 258 12.87 -27.19 -53.63
C CYS A 258 14.25 -26.72 -53.12
N VAL A 259 14.73 -25.63 -53.71
CA VAL A 259 16.03 -25.00 -53.43
C VAL A 259 15.86 -23.59 -52.86
N ASP A 260 16.86 -23.13 -52.11
CA ASP A 260 16.91 -21.75 -51.59
C ASP A 260 17.58 -20.83 -52.62
N ALA A 261 16.79 -20.19 -53.48
CA ALA A 261 17.29 -19.33 -54.57
C ALA A 261 17.35 -17.81 -54.24
N GLY A 262 17.36 -17.46 -52.95
CA GLY A 262 17.71 -16.11 -52.48
C GLY A 262 16.60 -15.04 -52.48
N THR A 263 15.37 -15.36 -52.89
CA THR A 263 14.18 -14.51 -52.68
C THR A 263 13.24 -15.12 -51.64
N PRO A 264 12.40 -14.33 -50.93
CA PRO A 264 11.43 -14.87 -49.97
C PRO A 264 10.48 -15.93 -50.56
N SER A 265 10.15 -15.81 -51.85
CA SER A 265 9.34 -16.79 -52.60
C SER A 265 10.10 -18.06 -53.00
N THR A 266 11.42 -18.09 -52.83
CA THR A 266 12.29 -19.20 -53.23
C THR A 266 13.09 -19.74 -52.05
N MET A 267 12.63 -19.62 -50.80
CA MET A 267 13.28 -20.21 -49.61
C MET A 267 12.66 -21.56 -49.22
N CYS A 268 12.35 -22.38 -50.21
CA CYS A 268 11.56 -23.61 -50.05
C CYS A 268 12.23 -24.61 -49.09
N ALA A 269 13.57 -24.76 -49.14
CA ALA A 269 14.27 -25.73 -48.31
C ALA A 269 14.32 -25.28 -46.85
N ARG A 270 14.56 -23.99 -46.60
CA ARG A 270 14.51 -23.42 -45.24
C ARG A 270 13.11 -23.51 -44.63
N ASP A 271 12.08 -23.14 -45.37
CA ASP A 271 10.74 -22.95 -44.81
C ASP A 271 9.97 -24.27 -44.62
N ASN A 272 10.23 -25.29 -45.45
CA ASN A 272 9.45 -26.54 -45.45
C ASN A 272 10.24 -27.78 -45.02
N TYR A 273 11.59 -27.73 -45.07
CA TYR A 273 12.47 -28.89 -44.85
C TYR A 273 13.55 -28.63 -43.80
N SER A 274 13.32 -27.70 -42.88
CA SER A 274 14.15 -27.54 -41.68
C SER A 274 14.05 -28.78 -40.76
N PHE A 275 14.86 -28.84 -39.70
CA PHE A 275 14.78 -29.91 -38.69
C PHE A 275 13.37 -30.13 -38.13
N TYR A 276 12.52 -29.11 -38.20
CA TYR A 276 11.11 -29.20 -37.88
C TYR A 276 10.31 -28.88 -39.15
N GLN A 277 9.61 -29.87 -39.69
CA GLN A 277 8.66 -29.62 -40.78
C GLN A 277 7.55 -28.71 -40.24
N CYS A 278 7.33 -27.56 -40.89
CA CYS A 278 6.20 -26.69 -40.64
C CYS A 278 4.91 -27.33 -41.17
N SER A 279 4.42 -28.36 -40.47
CA SER A 279 3.12 -28.97 -40.73
C SER A 279 2.23 -28.78 -39.50
N TYR A 280 1.06 -28.17 -39.68
CA TYR A 280 0.09 -27.91 -38.60
C TYR A 280 -1.17 -28.77 -38.72
N ALA A 281 -1.26 -29.66 -39.71
CA ALA A 281 -2.34 -30.62 -39.76
C ALA A 281 -2.15 -31.64 -38.63
N LEU A 282 -2.92 -31.49 -37.55
CA LEU A 282 -3.07 -32.53 -36.53
C LEU A 282 -3.37 -33.86 -37.25
N PRO A 283 -2.67 -34.96 -36.93
CA PRO A 283 -2.99 -36.26 -37.48
C PRO A 283 -4.48 -36.53 -37.24
N LYS A 284 -5.26 -36.66 -38.32
CA LYS A 284 -6.66 -37.11 -38.26
C LYS A 284 -6.73 -38.62 -37.98
N THR A 285 -5.92 -39.11 -37.05
CA THR A 285 -6.00 -40.49 -36.60
C THR A 285 -7.21 -40.56 -35.67
N PRO A 286 -8.29 -41.29 -36.00
CA PRO A 286 -9.33 -41.53 -35.03
C PRO A 286 -8.67 -42.26 -33.86
N LEU A 287 -8.83 -41.72 -32.64
CA LEU A 287 -8.46 -42.42 -31.41
C LEU A 287 -9.35 -43.66 -31.30
N THR A 288 -8.93 -44.77 -31.87
CA THR A 288 -9.48 -46.09 -31.51
C THR A 288 -9.04 -46.35 -30.08
N LYS A 289 -10.02 -46.30 -29.16
CA LYS A 289 -9.85 -46.77 -27.78
C LYS A 289 -9.24 -48.18 -27.81
N LYS A 290 -8.09 -48.34 -27.16
CA LYS A 290 -7.62 -49.65 -26.71
C LYS A 290 -8.20 -49.93 -25.33
#